data_AF-A0A958JQQ7-F1
#
_entry.id   AF-A0A958JQQ7-F1
#
_cell.length_a   1.000
_cell.length_b   1.000
_cell.length_c   1.000
_cell.angle_alpha   90.00
_cell.angle_beta   90.00
_cell.angle_gamma   90.00
#
_symmetry.space_group_name_H-M   'P 1'
#
loop_
_entity.id
_entity.type
_entity.pdbx_description
1 polymer ?
#
loop_
_entity_poly.entity_id
_entity_poly.type
_entity_poly.pdbx_seq_one_letter_code
_entity_poly.pdbx_strand_id
1 'polypeptide(L)'
;MSFSEKLLKYGRNPSAHDIVKAVAILSMISDHSGLFLFGDDNWYRILGRVGGPLFFFAIGNSLNTNVTWRLFLWGLWLTGLSAFVLGSLHLNILLSFLLCRLLFQYWKPENASASLHALLLLLFLPLTIPTNSIFEYGTVGLNWAIAGRLVRTNSP
;
A
#
# COMPACT_ATOMS: atom_id res chain seq x y z
N MET A 1 -5.67 -17.11 26.98
CA MET A 1 -6.09 -15.95 26.17
C MET A 1 -7.23 -16.39 25.26
N SER A 2 -8.43 -15.91 25.56
CA SER A 2 -9.65 -16.15 24.79
C SER A 2 -9.54 -15.51 23.39
N PHE A 3 -10.16 -16.11 22.37
CA PHE A 3 -10.18 -15.58 21.00
C PHE A 3 -10.68 -14.13 20.95
N SER A 4 -11.66 -13.79 21.79
CA SER A 4 -12.19 -12.44 21.94
C SER A 4 -11.18 -11.43 22.50
N GLU A 5 -10.25 -11.86 23.36
CA GLU A 5 -9.21 -10.99 23.92
C GLU A 5 -8.13 -10.66 22.89
N LYS A 6 -7.86 -11.56 21.93
CA LYS A 6 -6.96 -11.28 20.80
C LYS A 6 -7.56 -10.30 19.79
N LEU A 7 -8.87 -10.40 19.56
CA LEU A 7 -9.62 -9.50 18.67
C LEU A 7 -9.73 -8.08 19.23
N LEU A 8 -9.85 -7.94 20.55
CA LEU A 8 -10.02 -6.66 21.24
C LEU A 8 -8.72 -6.11 21.85
N LYS A 9 -7.56 -6.41 21.26
CA LYS A 9 -6.26 -5.94 21.77
C LYS A 9 -6.16 -4.40 21.89
N TYR A 10 -6.99 -3.65 21.15
CA TYR A 10 -6.99 -2.18 21.10
C TYR A 10 -8.30 -1.51 21.57
N GLY A 11 -9.21 -2.26 22.21
CA GLY A 11 -10.49 -1.74 22.71
C GLY A 11 -11.68 -1.91 21.74
N ARG A 12 -12.88 -1.53 22.18
CA ARG A 12 -14.15 -1.70 21.43
C ARG A 12 -14.33 -0.73 20.26
N ASN A 13 -13.59 0.38 20.24
CA ASN A 13 -13.74 1.41 19.22
C ASN A 13 -12.61 1.28 18.19
N PRO A 14 -12.92 1.16 16.89
CA PRO A 14 -11.90 1.08 15.86
C PRO A 14 -11.11 2.39 15.79
N SER A 15 -9.78 2.31 15.68
CA SER A 15 -8.97 3.50 15.42
C SER A 15 -9.19 3.99 13.99
N ALA A 16 -8.93 5.28 13.71
CA ALA A 16 -9.01 5.81 12.35
C ALA A 16 -8.12 5.01 11.37
N HIS A 17 -6.97 4.52 11.83
CA HIS A 17 -6.09 3.67 11.05
C HIS A 17 -6.68 2.28 10.75
N ASP A 18 -7.45 1.70 11.68
CA ASP A 18 -8.14 0.44 11.43
C ASP A 18 -9.29 0.63 10.43
N ILE A 19 -9.98 1.77 10.48
CA ILE A 19 -11.00 2.14 9.49
C ILE A 19 -10.37 2.28 8.10
N VAL A 20 -9.25 2.99 7.96
CA VAL A 20 -8.54 3.13 6.68
C VAL A 20 -8.17 1.77 6.09
N LYS A 21 -7.65 0.86 6.91
CA LYS A 21 -7.34 -0.51 6.47
C LYS A 21 -8.59 -1.30 6.08
N ALA A 22 -9.67 -1.19 6.84
CA ALA A 22 -10.92 -1.86 6.53
C ALA A 22 -11.45 -1.39 5.17
N VAL A 23 -11.46 -0.07 4.93
CA VAL A 23 -11.86 0.51 3.63
C VAL A 23 -10.93 0.02 2.51
N ALA A 24 -9.61 0.01 2.73
CA ALA A 24 -8.66 -0.48 1.73
C ALA A 24 -8.92 -1.95 1.33
N ILE A 25 -9.19 -2.81 2.33
CA ILE A 25 -9.52 -4.23 2.11
C ILE A 25 -10.85 -4.36 1.38
N LEU A 26 -11.88 -3.63 1.79
CA LEU A 26 -13.19 -3.66 1.14
C LEU A 26 -13.10 -3.20 -0.32
N SER A 27 -12.39 -2.10 -0.60
CA SER A 27 -12.11 -1.64 -1.97
C SER A 27 -11.41 -2.73 -2.78
N MET A 28 -10.35 -3.34 -2.26
CA MET A 28 -9.63 -4.42 -2.95
C MET A 28 -10.53 -5.64 -3.25
N ILE A 29 -11.40 -6.01 -2.31
CA ILE A 29 -12.37 -7.10 -2.53
C ILE A 29 -13.37 -6.70 -3.61
N SER A 30 -13.92 -5.49 -3.56
CA SER A 30 -14.82 -4.97 -4.61
C SER A 30 -14.17 -4.99 -5.99
N ASP A 31 -12.88 -4.66 -6.08
CA ASP A 31 -12.09 -4.85 -7.30
C ASP A 31 -12.22 -6.32 -7.75
N HIS A 32 -11.66 -7.27 -7.00
CA HIS A 32 -11.60 -8.65 -7.47
C HIS A 32 -13.00 -9.24 -7.74
N SER A 33 -14.01 -8.93 -6.92
CA SER A 33 -15.39 -9.34 -7.14
C SER A 33 -15.96 -8.80 -8.45
N GLY A 34 -15.74 -7.53 -8.80
CA GLY A 34 -16.20 -6.99 -10.07
C GLY A 34 -15.50 -7.62 -11.30
N LEU A 35 -14.24 -8.04 -11.16
CA LEU A 35 -13.53 -8.73 -12.23
C LEU A 35 -14.12 -10.12 -12.45
N PHE A 36 -14.31 -10.89 -11.37
CA PHE A 36 -14.74 -12.29 -11.46
C PHE A 36 -16.25 -12.48 -11.63
N LEU A 37 -17.09 -11.64 -11.02
CA LEU A 37 -18.55 -11.81 -11.01
C LEU A 37 -19.28 -10.94 -12.04
N PHE A 38 -18.69 -9.79 -12.41
CA PHE A 38 -19.35 -8.77 -13.21
C PHE A 38 -18.61 -8.45 -14.52
N GLY A 39 -17.61 -9.25 -14.90
CA GLY A 39 -16.98 -9.19 -16.23
C GLY A 39 -16.17 -7.91 -16.48
N ASP A 40 -15.34 -7.51 -15.51
CA ASP A 40 -14.48 -6.32 -15.60
C ASP A 40 -15.26 -4.99 -15.69
N ASP A 41 -16.33 -4.87 -14.90
CA ASP A 41 -17.08 -3.62 -14.81
C ASP A 41 -16.18 -2.46 -14.29
N ASN A 42 -16.23 -1.35 -15.04
CA ASN A 42 -15.40 -0.16 -14.81
C ASN A 42 -15.65 0.51 -13.46
N TRP A 43 -16.88 0.49 -12.94
CA TRP A 43 -17.17 1.11 -11.63
C TRP A 43 -16.51 0.35 -10.50
N TYR A 44 -16.57 -0.99 -10.55
CA TYR A 44 -15.87 -1.82 -9.58
C TYR A 44 -14.35 -1.66 -9.72
N ARG A 45 -13.80 -1.42 -10.92
CA ARG A 45 -12.37 -1.08 -11.09
C ARG A 45 -12.03 0.22 -10.40
N ILE A 46 -12.80 1.28 -10.66
CA ILE A 46 -12.54 2.61 -10.10
C ILE A 46 -12.55 2.55 -8.57
N LEU A 47 -13.57 1.91 -7.98
CA LEU A 47 -13.66 1.71 -6.53
C LEU A 47 -12.51 0.86 -5.99
N GLY A 48 -12.14 -0.17 -6.73
CA GLY A 48 -11.03 -1.05 -6.43
C GLY A 48 -9.67 -0.37 -6.37
N ARG A 49 -9.40 0.52 -7.33
CA ARG A 49 -8.14 1.26 -7.44
C ARG A 49 -7.87 2.20 -6.28
N VAL A 50 -8.88 2.58 -5.50
CA VAL A 50 -8.70 3.35 -4.25
C VAL A 50 -7.99 2.53 -3.18
N GLY A 51 -8.13 1.20 -3.21
CA GLY A 51 -7.52 0.30 -2.22
C GLY A 51 -5.99 0.40 -2.17
N GLY A 52 -5.33 0.45 -3.35
CA GLY A 52 -3.87 0.57 -3.44
C GLY A 52 -3.32 1.80 -2.71
N PRO A 53 -3.71 3.03 -3.09
CA PRO A 53 -3.35 4.26 -2.40
C PRO A 53 -3.58 4.22 -0.89
N LEU A 54 -4.73 3.69 -0.44
CA LEU A 54 -5.04 3.59 0.99
C LEU A 54 -4.10 2.62 1.71
N PHE A 55 -3.74 1.49 1.10
CA PHE A 55 -2.75 0.60 1.70
C PHE A 55 -1.36 1.24 1.78
N PHE A 56 -0.91 1.92 0.72
CA PHE A 56 0.37 2.64 0.76
C PHE A 56 0.36 3.72 1.84
N PHE A 57 -0.71 4.51 1.93
CA PHE A 57 -0.91 5.49 3.00
C PHE A 57 -0.86 4.83 4.38
N ALA A 58 -1.53 3.70 4.58
CA ALA A 58 -1.49 2.95 5.84
C ALA A 58 -0.09 2.41 6.17
N ILE A 59 0.70 1.99 5.17
CA ILE A 59 2.09 1.56 5.35
C ILE A 59 2.95 2.73 5.85
N GLY A 60 2.81 3.92 5.27
CA GLY A 60 3.50 5.12 5.71
C GLY A 60 3.09 5.60 7.10
N ASN A 61 1.78 5.59 7.36
CA ASN A 61 1.20 5.98 8.65
C ASN A 61 1.60 5.01 9.79
N SER A 62 2.02 3.79 9.46
CA SER A 62 2.64 2.87 10.40
C SER A 62 4.10 3.26 10.65
N LEU A 63 4.40 3.81 11.84
CA LEU A 63 5.78 4.13 12.24
C LEU A 63 6.71 2.91 12.29
N ASN A 64 6.15 1.70 12.42
CA ASN A 64 6.90 0.46 12.37
C ASN A 64 7.40 0.18 10.95
N THR A 65 8.68 0.37 10.73
CA THR A 65 9.40 0.11 9.47
C THR A 65 10.00 -1.30 9.42
N ASN A 66 9.82 -2.13 10.44
CA ASN A 66 10.35 -3.49 10.44
C ASN A 66 9.80 -4.29 9.26
N VAL A 67 10.72 -4.98 8.61
CA VAL A 67 10.44 -5.88 7.50
C VAL A 67 10.37 -7.29 8.04
N THR A 68 9.23 -7.95 7.83
CA THR A 68 9.08 -9.36 8.21
C THR A 68 9.39 -10.24 7.01
N TRP A 69 10.22 -11.27 7.20
CA TRP A 69 10.56 -12.24 6.14
C TRP A 69 9.32 -12.84 5.44
N ARG A 70 8.22 -13.03 6.19
CA ARG A 70 6.94 -13.48 5.64
C ARG A 70 6.42 -12.60 4.51
N LEU A 71 6.57 -11.27 4.61
CA LEU A 71 6.11 -10.33 3.57
C LEU A 71 6.90 -10.53 2.28
N PHE A 72 8.21 -10.73 2.39
CA PHE A 72 9.07 -11.02 1.26
C PHE A 72 8.71 -12.34 0.59
N LEU A 73 8.51 -13.42 1.37
CA LEU A 73 8.11 -14.72 0.84
C LEU A 73 6.76 -14.67 0.13
N TRP A 74 5.74 -14.05 0.74
CA TRP A 74 4.43 -13.90 0.10
C TRP A 74 4.50 -13.02 -1.14
N GLY A 75 5.31 -11.95 -1.10
CA GLY A 75 5.56 -11.08 -2.26
C GLY A 75 6.23 -11.83 -3.41
N LEU A 76 7.25 -12.64 -3.14
CA LEU A 76 7.87 -13.47 -4.19
C LEU A 76 6.90 -14.51 -4.74
N TRP A 77 6.17 -15.20 -3.87
CA TRP A 77 5.24 -16.25 -4.28
C TRP A 77 4.11 -15.70 -5.16
N LEU A 78 3.49 -14.59 -4.77
CA LEU A 78 2.44 -13.94 -5.56
C LEU A 78 2.98 -13.39 -6.90
N THR A 79 4.20 -12.84 -6.91
CA THR A 79 4.85 -12.37 -8.16
C THR A 79 5.14 -13.53 -9.10
N GLY A 80 5.63 -14.66 -8.58
CA GLY A 80 5.89 -15.85 -9.39
C GLY A 80 4.59 -16.45 -9.94
N LEU A 81 3.54 -16.50 -9.12
CA LEU A 81 2.23 -16.97 -9.54
C LEU A 81 1.61 -16.06 -10.61
N SER A 82 1.67 -14.73 -10.44
CA SER A 82 1.17 -13.79 -11.44
C SER A 82 1.95 -13.89 -12.75
N ALA A 83 3.28 -14.03 -12.70
CA ALA A 83 4.11 -14.23 -13.88
C ALA A 83 3.77 -15.54 -14.61
N PHE A 84 3.48 -16.62 -13.87
CA PHE A 84 3.08 -17.90 -14.46
C PHE A 84 1.70 -17.83 -15.13
N VAL A 85 0.72 -17.15 -14.50
CA VAL A 85 -0.66 -17.08 -15.00
C VAL A 85 -0.81 -16.05 -16.13
N LEU A 86 -0.17 -14.88 -16.00
CA LEU A 86 -0.35 -13.73 -16.90
C LEU A 86 0.79 -13.59 -17.94
N GLY A 87 1.84 -14.42 -17.84
CA GLY A 87 2.99 -14.39 -18.76
C GLY A 87 3.85 -13.12 -18.67
N SER A 88 3.63 -12.27 -17.67
CA SER A 88 4.36 -11.01 -17.48
C SER A 88 4.83 -10.85 -16.05
N LEU A 89 6.10 -10.48 -15.87
CA LEU A 89 6.69 -10.29 -14.56
C LEU A 89 6.44 -8.86 -14.08
N HIS A 90 5.49 -8.72 -13.16
CA HIS A 90 5.22 -7.49 -12.43
C HIS A 90 5.39 -7.74 -10.94
N LEU A 91 6.23 -6.93 -10.30
CA LEU A 91 6.44 -6.98 -8.85
C LEU A 91 5.15 -6.52 -8.17
N ASN A 92 4.55 -7.41 -7.39
CA ASN A 92 3.28 -7.11 -6.75
C ASN A 92 3.40 -6.06 -5.65
N ILE A 93 2.23 -5.58 -5.22
CA ILE A 93 2.07 -4.55 -4.22
C ILE A 93 2.75 -4.88 -2.88
N LEU A 94 2.90 -6.16 -2.49
CA LEU A 94 3.60 -6.52 -1.25
C LEU A 94 5.10 -6.25 -1.34
N LEU A 95 5.71 -6.48 -2.51
CA LEU A 95 7.11 -6.11 -2.76
C LEU A 95 7.25 -4.59 -2.80
N SER A 96 6.28 -3.87 -3.36
CA SER A 96 6.24 -2.40 -3.26
C SER A 96 6.14 -1.91 -1.82
N PHE A 97 5.34 -2.56 -0.96
CA PHE A 97 5.28 -2.25 0.48
C PHE A 97 6.60 -2.55 1.21
N LEU A 98 7.26 -3.65 0.85
CA LEU A 98 8.56 -4.02 1.38
C LEU A 98 9.59 -2.92 1.09
N LEU A 99 9.63 -2.46 -0.17
CA LEU A 99 10.54 -1.39 -0.59
C LEU A 99 10.24 -0.07 0.12
N CYS A 100 8.97 0.30 0.28
CA CYS A 100 8.60 1.49 1.06
C CYS A 100 9.08 1.40 2.52
N ARG A 101 8.92 0.23 3.16
CA ARG A 101 9.39 0.00 4.52
C ARG A 101 10.92 0.08 4.63
N LEU A 102 11.64 -0.54 3.70
CA LEU A 102 13.10 -0.46 3.63
C LEU A 102 13.56 0.98 3.43
N LEU A 103 12.95 1.71 2.50
CA LEU A 103 13.25 3.12 2.27
C LEU A 103 13.07 3.93 3.55
N PHE A 104 11.99 3.71 4.30
CA PHE A 104 11.74 4.40 5.57
C PHE A 104 12.65 3.98 6.73
N GLN A 105 13.41 2.88 6.61
CA GLN A 105 14.49 2.57 7.55
C GLN A 105 15.71 3.46 7.34
N TYR A 106 16.04 3.77 6.08
CA TYR A 106 17.24 4.53 5.72
C TYR A 106 16.99 6.03 5.58
N TRP A 107 15.79 6.41 5.15
CA TRP A 107 15.40 7.79 4.94
C TRP A 107 14.13 8.10 5.72
N LYS A 108 14.15 9.17 6.51
CA LYS A 108 13.01 9.64 7.31
C LYS A 108 12.37 10.83 6.59
N PRO A 109 11.23 10.66 5.89
CA PRO A 109 10.57 11.75 5.18
C PRO A 109 10.22 12.93 6.09
N GLU A 110 9.94 12.67 7.37
CA GLU A 110 9.64 13.70 8.37
C GLU A 110 10.75 14.76 8.55
N ASN A 111 11.99 14.45 8.18
CA ASN A 111 13.11 15.39 8.28
C ASN A 111 13.32 16.24 7.02
N ALA A 112 12.60 15.93 5.93
CA ALA A 112 12.73 16.63 4.66
C ALA A 112 11.91 17.92 4.63
N SER A 113 12.40 18.92 3.90
CA SER A 113 11.68 20.18 3.71
C SER A 113 10.39 19.99 2.91
N ALA A 114 9.42 20.90 3.08
CA ALA A 114 8.21 20.91 2.25
C ALA A 114 8.53 21.03 0.74
N SER A 115 9.58 21.79 0.39
CA SER A 115 10.05 21.91 -1.00
C SER A 115 10.56 20.58 -1.57
N LEU A 116 11.25 19.76 -0.78
CA LEU A 116 11.69 18.43 -1.22
C LEU A 116 10.49 17.52 -1.46
N HIS A 117 9.48 17.55 -0.60
CA HIS A 117 8.26 16.77 -0.80
C HIS A 117 7.50 17.18 -2.06
N ALA A 118 7.38 18.49 -2.31
CA ALA A 118 6.77 18.99 -3.55
C ALA A 118 7.56 18.54 -4.79
N LEU A 119 8.90 18.61 -4.73
CA LEU A 119 9.76 18.12 -5.80
C LEU A 119 9.60 16.62 -6.04
N LEU A 120 9.60 15.80 -4.98
CA LEU A 120 9.41 14.35 -5.08
C LEU A 120 8.04 14.01 -5.68
N LEU A 121 6.98 14.71 -5.26
CA LEU A 121 5.64 14.51 -5.81
C LEU A 121 5.60 14.83 -7.31
N LEU A 122 6.17 15.98 -7.71
CA LEU A 122 6.25 16.38 -9.12
C LEU A 122 7.12 15.44 -9.96
N LEU A 123 8.20 14.89 -9.40
CA LEU A 123 9.09 13.96 -10.08
C LEU A 123 8.47 12.55 -10.20
N PHE A 124 7.82 12.07 -9.15
CA PHE A 124 7.26 10.71 -9.10
C PHE A 124 5.96 10.55 -9.87
N LEU A 125 5.22 11.62 -10.15
CA LEU A 125 4.03 11.55 -11.01
C LEU A 125 4.36 11.04 -12.43
N PRO A 126 5.24 11.69 -13.23
CA PRO A 126 5.57 11.22 -14.57
C PRO A 126 6.33 9.88 -14.57
N LEU A 127 7.14 9.62 -13.53
CA LEU A 127 7.83 8.33 -13.38
C LEU A 127 6.88 7.16 -13.11
N THR A 128 5.61 7.41 -12.78
CA THR A 128 4.62 6.34 -12.58
C THR A 128 4.41 5.53 -13.86
N ILE A 129 4.50 6.15 -15.04
CA ILE A 129 4.30 5.46 -16.33
C ILE A 129 5.34 4.35 -16.55
N PRO A 130 6.66 4.62 -16.55
CA PRO A 130 7.66 3.57 -16.74
C PRO A 130 7.76 2.61 -15.55
N THR A 131 7.48 3.08 -14.33
CA THR A 131 7.59 2.23 -13.13
C THR A 131 6.41 1.27 -12.98
N ASN A 132 5.22 1.60 -13.50
CA ASN A 132 4.07 0.70 -13.50
C ASN A 132 4.31 -0.59 -14.31
N SER A 133 5.21 -0.55 -15.30
CA SER A 133 5.60 -1.76 -16.06
C SER A 133 6.42 -2.75 -15.24
N ILE A 134 6.90 -2.36 -14.06
CA ILE A 134 7.76 -3.17 -13.19
C ILE A 134 7.09 -3.40 -11.84
N PHE A 135 6.51 -2.36 -11.24
CA PHE A 135 5.91 -2.36 -9.91
C PHE A 135 4.42 -2.08 -10.00
N GLU A 136 3.61 -2.85 -9.29
CA GLU A 136 2.22 -2.49 -9.08
C GLU A 136 2.14 -1.11 -8.38
N TYR A 137 1.40 -0.18 -9.00
CA TYR A 137 1.21 1.22 -8.61
C TYR A 137 2.46 2.13 -8.74
N GLY A 138 3.58 1.61 -9.23
CA GLY A 138 4.76 2.41 -9.58
C GLY A 138 5.21 3.35 -8.47
N THR A 139 5.69 4.53 -8.86
CA THR A 139 6.10 5.59 -7.91
C THR A 139 4.94 6.32 -7.24
N VAL A 140 3.71 6.17 -7.73
CA VAL A 140 2.52 6.77 -7.09
C VAL A 140 2.26 6.15 -5.72
N GLY A 141 2.49 4.85 -5.56
CA GLY A 141 2.38 4.17 -4.27
C GLY A 141 3.31 4.77 -3.23
N LEU A 142 4.55 5.10 -3.63
CA LEU A 142 5.52 5.72 -2.73
C LEU A 142 5.08 7.12 -2.28
N ASN A 143 4.49 7.94 -3.16
CA ASN A 143 3.94 9.25 -2.78
C ASN A 143 2.86 9.13 -1.69
N TRP A 144 1.94 8.16 -1.82
CA TRP A 144 0.92 7.90 -0.81
C TRP A 144 1.52 7.41 0.50
N ALA A 145 2.57 6.59 0.46
CA ALA A 145 3.29 6.16 1.66
C ALA A 145 4.00 7.34 2.35
N ILE A 146 4.64 8.24 1.60
CA ILE A 146 5.25 9.45 2.15
C ILE A 146 4.19 10.34 2.81
N ALA A 147 3.05 10.54 2.14
CA ALA A 147 1.94 11.32 2.70
C ALA A 147 1.43 10.73 4.02
N GLY A 148 1.27 9.40 4.10
CA GLY A 148 0.89 8.71 5.33
C GLY A 148 1.90 8.91 6.46
N ARG A 149 3.20 8.87 6.14
CA ARG A 149 4.28 9.11 7.11
C ARG A 149 4.23 10.53 7.69
N LEU A 150 4.06 11.53 6.84
CA LEU A 150 3.98 12.94 7.24
C LEU A 150 2.75 13.24 8.09
N VAL A 151 1.58 12.69 7.73
CA VAL A 151 0.36 12.84 8.53
C VAL A 151 0.55 12.25 9.93
N ARG A 152 1.19 11.08 10.03
CA ARG A 152 1.45 10.44 11.33
C ARG A 152 2.33 11.29 12.24
N THR A 153 3.38 11.89 11.69
CA THR A 153 4.37 12.64 12.46
C THR A 153 3.89 14.04 12.83
N ASN A 154 2.95 14.60 12.06
CA ASN A 154 2.31 15.88 12.37
C ASN A 154 1.08 15.74 13.29
N SER A 155 0.60 14.52 13.52
CA SER A 155 -0.49 14.24 14.46
C SER A 155 0.08 14.06 15.87
N PRO A 156 -0.33 14.86 16.88
CA PRO A 156 0.15 14.74 18.26
C PRO A 156 -0.20 13.40 18.92
#